data_AF-A0A0G2BJB5-F1
#
_entry.id   AF-A0A0G2BJB5-F1
#
_cell.length_a   1.000
_cell.length_b   1.000
_cell.length_c   1.000
_cell.angle_alpha   90.00
_cell.angle_beta   90.00
_cell.angle_gamma   90.00
#
_symmetry.space_group_name_H-M   'P 1'
#
loop_
_entity.id
_entity.type
_entity.pdbx_description
1 polymer ?
#
loop_
_entity_poly.entity_id
_entity_poly.type
_entity_poly.pdbx_seq_one_letter_code
_entity_poly.pdbx_strand_id
1 'polypeptide(L)'
;MQHENPLSVPLYRVIATQGQCSIKGADPIEDLASRVRVLRDLLRGNPGQLAAVILRKGKDKGLRPFGSISMGTTQAPQTATAIKAALRAGGTQVLIGAWAIDSPSLPFSHQDEAAASQVLDDWSLFNFDVDDFMIVSPKGYASAREGYPSWFEGGNGLGEFNLSAPPPERVTIRQIGSVPVPQNEWDSCGVLKAYFNEACEVQEAFVALAVDDEGKPRGIIEIALGGAASVEVDNRILFAALLATEASAFAVAHNHPSGSSQKSKDDIEQEAEQTRAAILLGIDFLGSYIFANGESNCEK
;
A
#
# COMPACT_ATOMS: atom_id res chain seq x y z
N MET A 1 -45.30 -12.35 16.09
CA MET A 1 -43.84 -12.49 15.95
C MET A 1 -43.43 -11.57 14.83
N GLN A 2 -42.78 -10.45 15.14
CA GLN A 2 -42.18 -9.61 14.11
C GLN A 2 -41.02 -10.43 13.53
N HIS A 3 -41.07 -10.73 12.23
CA HIS A 3 -39.90 -11.22 11.52
C HIS A 3 -38.92 -10.05 11.45
N GLU A 4 -37.98 -9.99 12.38
CA GLU A 4 -36.84 -9.09 12.26
C GLU A 4 -36.03 -9.56 11.05
N ASN A 5 -35.98 -8.73 10.00
CA ASN A 5 -35.13 -9.02 8.84
C ASN A 5 -33.67 -9.08 9.31
N PRO A 6 -32.89 -10.11 8.91
CA PRO A 6 -31.49 -10.19 9.28
C PRO A 6 -30.76 -8.92 8.85
N LEU A 7 -29.84 -8.43 9.68
CA LEU A 7 -28.92 -7.38 9.30
C LEU A 7 -28.12 -7.87 8.09
N SER A 8 -27.81 -6.99 7.14
CA SER A 8 -27.04 -7.34 5.95
C SER A 8 -25.86 -6.40 5.81
N VAL A 9 -24.67 -6.94 5.57
CA VAL A 9 -23.46 -6.16 5.27
C VAL A 9 -23.26 -6.05 3.77
N PRO A 10 -22.91 -4.88 3.21
CA PRO A 10 -22.61 -4.76 1.79
C PRO A 10 -21.46 -5.69 1.36
N LEU A 11 -21.56 -6.26 0.16
CA LEU A 11 -20.48 -7.01 -0.48
C LEU A 11 -19.92 -6.20 -1.64
N TYR A 12 -18.62 -5.96 -1.61
CA TYR A 12 -17.87 -5.23 -2.62
C TYR A 12 -16.88 -6.14 -3.33
N ARG A 13 -16.55 -5.79 -4.58
CA ARG A 13 -15.47 -6.41 -5.34
C ARG A 13 -14.49 -5.34 -5.82
N VAL A 14 -13.20 -5.65 -5.70
CA VAL A 14 -12.15 -4.84 -6.31
C VAL A 14 -12.17 -5.02 -7.83
N ILE A 15 -12.21 -3.90 -8.54
CA ILE A 15 -12.06 -3.80 -9.98
C ILE A 15 -10.76 -3.06 -10.25
N ALA A 16 -9.77 -3.81 -10.73
CA ALA A 16 -8.55 -3.27 -11.30
C ALA A 16 -8.87 -2.64 -12.67
N THR A 17 -8.46 -1.38 -12.84
CA THR A 17 -8.56 -0.71 -14.15
C THR A 17 -7.19 -0.21 -14.55
N GLN A 18 -6.74 -0.58 -15.76
CA GLN A 18 -5.60 0.08 -16.40
C GLN A 18 -5.95 1.53 -16.70
N GLY A 19 -5.70 2.41 -15.73
CA GLY A 19 -5.90 3.83 -15.89
C GLY A 19 -4.85 4.41 -16.84
N GLN A 20 -5.15 4.47 -18.15
CA GLN A 20 -4.42 5.36 -19.04
C GLN A 20 -4.73 6.80 -18.63
N CYS A 21 -3.77 7.47 -17.98
CA CYS A 21 -3.95 8.84 -17.56
C CYS A 21 -3.59 9.79 -18.72
N SER A 22 -4.51 10.68 -19.08
CA SER A 22 -4.25 11.78 -20.02
C SER A 22 -3.53 12.93 -19.31
N ILE A 23 -2.34 12.68 -18.76
CA ILE A 23 -1.52 13.77 -18.19
C ILE A 23 -0.94 14.55 -19.38
N LYS A 24 -1.62 15.62 -19.79
CA LYS A 24 -1.06 16.60 -20.72
C LYS A 24 -0.25 17.61 -19.90
N GLY A 25 1.06 17.70 -20.12
CA GLY A 25 1.86 18.87 -19.73
C GLY A 25 3.05 18.66 -18.77
N ALA A 26 3.25 17.50 -18.15
CA ALA A 26 4.44 17.23 -17.35
C ALA A 26 5.46 16.43 -18.16
N ASP A 27 6.71 16.90 -18.25
CA ASP A 27 7.79 16.18 -18.94
C ASP A 27 7.99 14.79 -18.32
N PRO A 28 8.27 13.77 -19.13
CA PRO A 28 8.51 12.43 -18.63
C PRO A 28 9.79 12.37 -17.79
N ILE A 29 9.79 11.50 -16.78
CA ILE A 29 10.99 11.10 -16.04
C ILE A 29 11.60 9.92 -16.79
N GLU A 30 12.64 10.19 -17.58
CA GLU A 30 13.30 9.21 -18.44
C GLU A 30 14.73 8.89 -17.98
N ASP A 31 15.33 9.80 -17.21
CA ASP A 31 16.73 9.73 -16.79
C ASP A 31 16.95 10.40 -15.42
N LEU A 32 18.17 10.24 -14.89
CA LEU A 32 18.61 10.89 -13.66
C LEU A 32 18.43 12.42 -13.68
N ALA A 33 18.71 13.07 -14.81
CA ALA A 33 18.63 14.53 -14.93
C ALA A 33 17.20 15.04 -14.77
N SER A 34 16.23 14.32 -15.32
CA SER A 34 14.80 14.60 -15.18
C SER A 34 14.32 14.42 -13.73
N ARG A 35 14.73 13.36 -13.02
CA ARG A 35 14.45 13.18 -11.57
C ARG A 35 14.97 14.34 -10.74
N VAL A 36 16.24 14.69 -10.92
CA VAL A 36 16.90 15.79 -10.18
C VAL A 36 16.18 17.10 -10.45
N ARG A 37 15.79 17.38 -11.70
CA ARG A 37 15.07 18.59 -12.08
C ARG A 37 13.73 18.69 -11.34
N VAL A 38 12.91 17.64 -11.43
CA VAL A 38 11.59 17.59 -10.79
C VAL A 38 11.70 17.81 -9.28
N LEU A 39 12.62 17.11 -8.61
CA LEU A 39 12.81 17.24 -7.16
C LEU A 39 13.38 18.60 -6.77
N ARG A 40 14.31 19.16 -7.56
CA ARG A 40 14.82 20.52 -7.29
C ARG A 40 13.71 21.55 -7.44
N ASP A 41 12.92 21.49 -8.50
CA ASP A 41 11.83 22.44 -8.72
C ASP A 41 10.80 22.37 -7.60
N LEU A 42 10.54 21.16 -7.07
CA LEU A 42 9.62 20.94 -5.96
C LEU A 42 10.16 21.42 -4.59
N LEU A 43 11.42 21.12 -4.28
CA LEU A 43 11.97 21.24 -2.93
C LEU A 43 12.86 22.47 -2.72
N ARG A 44 13.08 23.28 -3.76
CA ARG A 44 14.03 24.40 -3.76
C ARG A 44 13.88 25.33 -2.56
N GLY A 45 14.96 25.44 -1.79
CA GLY A 45 15.07 26.39 -0.70
C GLY A 45 14.42 25.95 0.61
N ASN A 46 14.06 24.66 0.74
CA ASN A 46 13.43 24.10 1.95
C ASN A 46 14.30 23.01 2.61
N PRO A 47 15.41 23.37 3.30
CA PRO A 47 16.27 22.45 4.04
C PRO A 47 15.55 21.37 4.84
N GLY A 48 15.92 20.11 4.59
CA GLY A 48 15.40 18.94 5.30
C GLY A 48 13.99 18.52 4.90
N GLN A 49 13.30 19.27 4.03
CA GLN A 49 11.96 18.90 3.58
C GLN A 49 12.02 17.64 2.74
N LEU A 50 11.12 16.69 3.04
CA LEU A 50 10.94 15.43 2.33
C LEU A 50 9.64 15.47 1.52
N ALA A 51 9.64 14.91 0.32
CA ALA A 51 8.45 14.77 -0.51
C ALA A 51 8.45 13.48 -1.34
N ALA A 52 7.25 12.99 -1.65
CA ALA A 52 7.02 11.94 -2.62
C ALA A 52 6.33 12.51 -3.86
N VAL A 53 6.86 12.20 -5.04
CA VAL A 53 6.26 12.50 -6.33
C VAL A 53 5.60 11.23 -6.84
N ILE A 54 4.28 11.26 -7.04
CA ILE A 54 3.54 10.15 -7.60
C ILE A 54 3.79 10.11 -9.11
N LEU A 55 4.27 8.97 -9.60
CA LEU A 55 4.52 8.73 -11.00
C LEU A 55 3.42 7.85 -11.59
N ARG A 56 3.08 8.11 -12.85
CA ARG A 56 2.18 7.27 -13.64
C ARG A 56 2.69 7.10 -15.06
N LYS A 57 2.41 5.94 -15.65
CA LYS A 57 2.68 5.72 -17.08
C LYS A 57 1.72 6.55 -17.94
N GLY A 58 2.29 7.36 -18.83
CA GLY A 58 1.59 8.04 -19.90
C GLY A 58 1.18 7.08 -21.02
N LYS A 59 0.45 7.60 -22.02
CA LYS A 59 0.04 6.82 -23.21
C LYS A 59 1.22 6.30 -24.02
N ASP A 60 2.35 6.99 -23.94
CA ASP A 60 3.65 6.66 -24.53
C ASP A 60 4.48 5.69 -23.67
N LYS A 61 3.91 5.16 -22.57
CA LYS A 61 4.56 4.32 -21.56
C LYS A 61 5.64 5.02 -20.71
N GLY A 62 5.99 6.26 -21.00
CA GLY A 62 6.90 7.06 -20.18
C GLY A 62 6.29 7.41 -18.82
N LEU A 63 7.09 7.42 -17.76
CA LEU A 63 6.64 7.81 -16.43
C LEU A 63 6.54 9.33 -16.36
N ARG A 64 5.43 9.84 -15.82
CA ARG A 64 5.19 11.29 -15.70
C ARG A 64 4.79 11.64 -14.26
N PRO A 65 5.27 12.78 -13.73
CA PRO A 65 4.76 13.32 -12.47
C PRO A 65 3.26 13.56 -12.56
N PHE A 66 2.49 12.98 -11.65
CA PHE A 66 1.05 13.18 -11.54
C PHE A 66 0.70 14.14 -10.41
N GLY A 67 1.48 14.13 -9.33
CA GLY A 67 1.32 15.01 -8.18
C GLY A 67 2.45 14.80 -7.18
N SER A 68 2.53 15.67 -6.18
CA SER A 68 3.52 15.59 -5.11
C SER A 68 2.86 15.67 -3.73
N ILE A 69 3.44 14.99 -2.76
CA ILE A 69 2.99 14.97 -1.37
C ILE A 69 4.16 15.36 -0.47
N SER A 70 3.96 16.35 0.39
CA SER A 70 4.92 16.68 1.44
C SER A 70 4.92 15.57 2.48
N MET A 71 6.12 15.14 2.91
CA MET A 71 6.33 14.09 3.89
C MET A 71 6.94 14.63 5.19
N GLY A 72 6.82 15.93 5.43
CA GLY A 72 7.46 16.57 6.59
C GLY A 72 8.96 16.75 6.35
N THR A 73 9.79 16.24 7.26
CA THR A 73 11.24 16.41 7.22
C THR A 73 11.96 15.09 7.39
N THR A 74 13.25 15.02 7.03
CA THR A 74 14.07 13.81 7.27
C THR A 74 14.17 13.43 8.75
N GLN A 75 14.01 14.38 9.69
CA GLN A 75 14.00 14.12 11.14
C GLN A 75 12.64 13.65 11.67
N ALA A 76 11.56 13.95 10.94
CA ALA A 76 10.20 13.57 11.31
C ALA A 76 9.39 13.23 10.05
N PRO A 77 9.67 12.08 9.41
CA PRO A 77 8.96 11.67 8.21
C PRO A 77 7.49 11.37 8.53
N GLN A 78 6.58 11.90 7.71
CA GLN A 78 5.14 11.64 7.76
C GLN A 78 4.75 10.63 6.68
N THR A 79 5.47 9.50 6.61
CA THR A 79 5.34 8.52 5.53
C THR A 79 3.92 7.97 5.41
N ALA A 80 3.26 7.68 6.54
CA ALA A 80 1.89 7.22 6.60
C ALA A 80 0.91 8.13 5.84
N THR A 81 1.01 9.45 6.02
CA THR A 81 0.17 10.43 5.34
C THR A 81 0.38 10.38 3.82
N ALA A 82 1.63 10.27 3.39
CA ALA A 82 1.98 10.20 1.98
C ALA A 82 1.53 8.89 1.33
N ILE A 83 1.71 7.76 2.01
CA ILE A 83 1.22 6.46 1.54
C ILE A 83 -0.30 6.46 1.41
N LYS A 84 -1.05 6.95 2.41
CA LYS A 84 -2.52 7.08 2.31
C LYS A 84 -2.94 7.92 1.11
N ALA A 85 -2.25 9.03 0.87
CA ALA A 85 -2.54 9.90 -0.28
C ALA A 85 -2.20 9.20 -1.61
N ALA A 86 -1.08 8.48 -1.69
CA ALA A 86 -0.69 7.72 -2.87
C ALA A 86 -1.65 6.55 -3.18
N LEU A 87 -2.09 5.82 -2.16
CA LEU A 87 -3.09 4.75 -2.27
C LEU A 87 -4.42 5.29 -2.83
N ARG A 88 -4.93 6.39 -2.26
CA ARG A 88 -6.16 7.05 -2.74
C ARG A 88 -6.02 7.60 -4.15
N ALA A 89 -4.84 8.12 -4.47
CA ALA A 89 -4.55 8.57 -5.82
C ALA A 89 -4.41 7.41 -6.80
N GLY A 90 -4.26 6.15 -6.38
CA GLY A 90 -3.91 5.06 -7.29
C GLY A 90 -2.55 5.30 -7.96
N GLY A 91 -1.58 5.76 -7.18
CA GLY A 91 -0.18 5.82 -7.59
C GLY A 91 0.36 4.41 -7.84
N THR A 92 1.24 4.27 -8.83
CA THR A 92 1.84 2.97 -9.18
C THR A 92 3.32 2.93 -8.87
N GLN A 93 3.96 4.10 -8.91
CA GLN A 93 5.37 4.28 -8.62
C GLN A 93 5.57 5.64 -7.98
N VAL A 94 6.60 5.79 -7.15
CA VAL A 94 6.93 7.03 -6.47
C VAL A 94 8.39 7.38 -6.62
N LEU A 95 8.68 8.66 -6.85
CA LEU A 95 10.02 9.22 -6.73
C LEU A 95 10.07 10.00 -5.41
N ILE A 96 10.97 9.62 -4.51
CA ILE A 96 11.08 10.25 -3.20
C ILE A 96 12.31 11.16 -3.21
N GLY A 97 12.20 12.33 -2.60
CA GLY A 97 13.39 13.12 -2.37
C GLY A 97 13.32 14.10 -1.22
N ALA A 98 14.51 14.50 -0.78
CA ALA A 98 14.72 15.47 0.27
C ALA A 98 15.61 16.62 -0.20
N TRP A 99 15.40 17.83 0.32
CA TRP A 99 16.36 18.92 0.15
C TRP A 99 17.47 18.80 1.19
N ALA A 100 18.72 18.87 0.74
CA ALA A 100 19.88 18.79 1.62
C ALA A 100 19.85 19.89 2.70
N ILE A 101 20.06 19.50 3.97
CA ILE A 101 20.12 20.44 5.10
C ILE A 101 21.41 21.28 5.01
N ASP A 102 22.55 20.60 4.79
CA ASP A 102 23.87 21.22 4.68
C ASP A 102 24.47 20.95 3.30
N SER A 103 25.08 21.97 2.66
CA SER A 103 25.72 21.85 1.34
C SER A 103 27.17 22.37 1.47
N PRO A 104 28.25 21.68 1.02
CA PRO A 104 28.31 20.70 -0.08
C PRO A 104 29.18 19.43 0.16
N SER A 105 29.59 19.08 1.39
CA SER A 105 30.69 18.11 1.58
C SER A 105 30.29 16.65 1.72
N LEU A 106 29.04 16.33 2.07
CA LEU A 106 28.54 14.94 2.18
C LEU A 106 27.08 14.91 1.74
N PRO A 107 26.68 14.13 0.74
CA PRO A 107 25.31 14.18 0.22
C PRO A 107 24.30 13.39 1.07
N PHE A 108 24.77 12.57 2.02
CA PHE A 108 23.95 11.96 3.07
C PHE A 108 24.65 12.15 4.42
N SER A 109 23.97 12.78 5.38
CA SER A 109 24.32 12.59 6.79
C SER A 109 23.81 11.21 7.23
N HIS A 110 24.38 10.61 8.29
CA HIS A 110 23.84 9.37 8.87
C HIS A 110 22.34 9.46 9.22
N GLN A 111 21.85 10.66 9.53
CA GLN A 111 20.43 10.90 9.77
C GLN A 111 19.61 10.77 8.49
N ASP A 112 20.14 11.25 7.36
CA ASP A 112 19.48 11.12 6.07
C ASP A 112 19.48 9.66 5.56
N GLU A 113 20.52 8.89 5.84
CA GLU A 113 20.57 7.45 5.51
C GLU A 113 19.52 6.66 6.30
N ALA A 114 19.41 6.91 7.61
CA ALA A 114 18.41 6.28 8.46
C ALA A 114 16.98 6.65 8.03
N ALA A 115 16.75 7.92 7.69
CA ALA A 115 15.47 8.38 7.16
C ALA A 115 15.14 7.73 5.81
N ALA A 116 16.12 7.62 4.92
CA ALA A 116 15.96 6.94 3.62
C ALA A 116 15.59 5.47 3.80
N SER A 117 16.30 4.74 4.67
CA SER A 117 15.99 3.33 4.96
C SER A 117 14.57 3.16 5.50
N GLN A 118 14.20 3.92 6.53
CA GLN A 118 12.86 3.84 7.12
C GLN A 118 11.76 4.16 6.10
N VAL A 119 11.96 5.20 5.30
CA VAL A 119 10.99 5.58 4.26
C VAL A 119 10.89 4.47 3.21
N LEU A 120 12.00 3.93 2.71
CA LEU A 120 11.97 2.85 1.74
C LEU A 120 11.28 1.60 2.29
N ASP A 121 11.55 1.23 3.54
CA ASP A 121 10.88 0.12 4.23
C ASP A 121 9.37 0.36 4.32
N ASP A 122 8.95 1.55 4.75
CA ASP A 122 7.53 1.94 4.85
C ASP A 122 6.80 1.82 3.50
N TRP A 123 7.39 2.30 2.41
CA TRP A 123 6.78 2.23 1.07
C TRP A 123 6.75 0.80 0.52
N SER A 124 7.75 -0.02 0.85
CA SER A 124 7.84 -1.42 0.44
C SER A 124 6.70 -2.28 1.02
N LEU A 125 6.21 -1.96 2.24
CA LEU A 125 5.07 -2.65 2.87
C LEU A 125 3.78 -2.61 2.03
N PHE A 126 3.66 -1.65 1.12
CA PHE A 126 2.49 -1.47 0.25
C PHE A 126 2.84 -1.72 -1.21
N ASN A 127 3.92 -2.46 -1.50
CA ASN A 127 4.32 -2.83 -2.86
C ASN A 127 4.39 -1.63 -3.83
N PHE A 128 4.74 -0.44 -3.33
CA PHE A 128 5.02 0.68 -4.23
C PHE A 128 6.40 0.47 -4.86
N ASP A 129 6.45 0.58 -6.18
CA ASP A 129 7.72 0.74 -6.89
C ASP A 129 8.29 2.12 -6.50
N VAL A 130 9.44 2.14 -5.83
CA VAL A 130 10.13 3.39 -5.51
C VAL A 130 11.19 3.60 -6.59
N ASP A 131 10.94 4.53 -7.53
CA ASP A 131 11.86 4.75 -8.67
C ASP A 131 13.26 5.17 -8.22
N ASP A 132 13.33 6.01 -7.19
CA ASP A 132 14.56 6.42 -6.51
C ASP A 132 14.22 7.12 -5.17
N PHE A 133 15.21 7.16 -4.26
CA PHE A 133 15.26 8.10 -3.14
C PHE A 133 16.44 9.04 -3.37
N MET A 134 16.17 10.34 -3.50
CA MET A 134 17.21 11.30 -3.83
C MET A 134 17.33 12.44 -2.82
N ILE A 135 18.56 12.85 -2.54
CA ILE A 135 18.81 14.12 -1.88
C ILE A 135 19.26 15.12 -2.93
N VAL A 136 18.62 16.28 -2.97
CA VAL A 136 18.90 17.34 -3.95
C VAL A 136 19.33 18.63 -3.28
N SER A 137 20.27 19.33 -3.93
CA SER A 137 20.72 20.66 -3.54
C SER A 137 21.01 21.52 -4.78
N PRO A 138 21.31 22.83 -4.65
CA PRO A 138 21.69 23.65 -5.79
C PRO A 138 23.00 23.19 -6.46
N LYS A 139 23.91 22.56 -5.71
CA LYS A 139 25.27 22.21 -6.16
C LYS A 139 25.43 20.75 -6.56
N GLY A 140 24.49 19.88 -6.20
CA GLY A 140 24.62 18.44 -6.43
C GLY A 140 23.35 17.68 -6.09
N TYR A 141 23.45 16.36 -6.12
CA TYR A 141 22.43 15.42 -5.68
C TYR A 141 23.12 14.12 -5.26
N ALA A 142 22.37 13.24 -4.59
CA ALA A 142 22.72 11.83 -4.48
C ALA A 142 21.48 10.96 -4.65
N SER A 143 21.70 9.76 -5.17
CA SER A 143 20.68 8.80 -5.57
C SER A 143 20.90 7.50 -4.79
N ALA A 144 19.85 6.94 -4.21
CA ALA A 144 19.90 5.60 -3.63
C ALA A 144 20.14 4.55 -4.72
N ARG A 145 19.56 4.76 -5.91
CA ARG A 145 19.65 3.85 -7.05
C ARG A 145 21.00 3.86 -7.76
N GLU A 146 21.57 5.05 -7.98
CA GLU A 146 22.75 5.25 -8.82
C GLU A 146 24.01 5.56 -8.00
N GLY A 147 23.88 5.77 -6.70
CA GLY A 147 24.97 6.16 -5.82
C GLY A 147 25.38 7.63 -5.99
N TYR A 148 26.64 7.92 -5.69
CA TYR A 148 27.20 9.27 -5.76
C TYR A 148 27.72 9.61 -7.18
N PRO A 149 27.70 10.89 -7.60
CA PRO A 149 28.34 11.32 -8.83
C PRO A 149 29.84 10.99 -8.87
N SER A 150 30.38 10.72 -10.05
CA SER A 150 31.77 10.25 -10.23
C SER A 150 32.87 11.19 -9.72
N TRP A 151 32.57 12.46 -9.47
CA TRP A 151 33.50 13.44 -8.90
C TRP A 151 33.54 13.40 -7.36
N PHE A 152 32.75 12.54 -6.72
CA PHE A 152 32.66 12.40 -5.27
C PHE A 152 33.41 11.14 -4.79
N GLU A 153 34.56 11.32 -4.14
CA GLU A 153 35.31 10.25 -3.49
C GLU A 153 34.97 10.23 -1.99
N GLY A 154 34.29 9.20 -1.49
CA GLY A 154 34.17 8.99 -0.04
C GLY A 154 32.89 8.39 0.52
N GLY A 155 31.93 7.99 -0.31
CA GLY A 155 30.74 7.29 0.16
C GLY A 155 30.51 6.00 -0.59
N ASN A 156 30.37 4.89 0.15
CA ASN A 156 29.57 3.79 -0.36
C ASN A 156 28.14 4.37 -0.39
N GLY A 157 27.45 4.40 -1.54
CA GLY A 157 26.05 4.86 -1.59
C GLY A 157 25.17 4.12 -0.57
N LEU A 158 23.88 4.44 -0.49
CA LEU A 158 22.96 3.85 0.50
C LEU A 158 22.80 2.30 0.43
N GLY A 159 23.58 1.59 -0.36
CA GLY A 159 23.45 0.16 -0.64
C GLY A 159 22.52 -0.10 -1.83
N GLU A 160 22.54 -1.32 -2.36
CA GLU A 160 21.55 -1.75 -3.36
C GLU A 160 20.20 -1.97 -2.66
N PHE A 161 19.24 -1.07 -2.90
CA PHE A 161 17.85 -1.34 -2.57
C PHE A 161 17.17 -2.07 -3.73
N ASN A 162 16.35 -3.06 -3.41
CA ASN A 162 15.47 -3.66 -4.41
C ASN A 162 14.30 -2.71 -4.68
N LEU A 163 14.50 -1.82 -5.64
CA LEU A 163 13.56 -0.75 -5.98
C LEU A 163 12.45 -1.18 -6.95
N SER A 164 12.48 -2.40 -7.49
CA SER A 164 11.49 -2.81 -8.49
C SER A 164 10.30 -3.54 -7.86
N ALA A 165 9.11 -2.98 -8.01
CA ALA A 165 7.84 -3.69 -7.82
C ALA A 165 7.06 -3.69 -9.16
N PRO A 166 6.21 -4.69 -9.44
CA PRO A 166 5.38 -4.67 -10.65
C PRO A 166 4.43 -3.45 -10.60
N PRO A 167 4.19 -2.77 -11.74
CA PRO A 167 3.37 -1.56 -11.78
C PRO A 167 1.89 -1.94 -11.77
N PRO A 168 1.09 -1.55 -10.76
CA PRO A 168 -0.25 -2.12 -10.70
C PRO A 168 -1.32 -1.16 -11.18
N GLU A 169 -2.53 -1.68 -11.29
CA GLU A 169 -3.67 -1.00 -11.85
C GLU A 169 -4.40 -0.12 -10.82
N ARG A 170 -5.20 0.84 -11.29
CA ARG A 170 -6.02 1.67 -10.41
C ARG A 170 -7.10 0.81 -9.77
N VAL A 171 -7.17 0.83 -8.44
CA VAL A 171 -8.17 0.13 -7.66
C VAL A 171 -9.46 0.94 -7.61
N THR A 172 -10.56 0.31 -7.98
CA THR A 172 -11.92 0.80 -7.73
C THR A 172 -12.71 -0.29 -7.02
N ILE A 173 -13.62 0.05 -6.12
CA ILE A 173 -14.51 -0.92 -5.48
C ILE A 173 -15.93 -0.75 -6.02
N ARG A 174 -16.62 -1.86 -6.25
CA ARG A 174 -18.02 -1.86 -6.69
C ARG A 174 -18.84 -2.75 -5.77
N GLN A 175 -19.97 -2.24 -5.28
CA GLN A 175 -20.92 -3.08 -4.55
C GLN A 175 -21.58 -4.07 -5.52
N ILE A 176 -21.53 -5.35 -5.18
CA ILE A 176 -22.05 -6.47 -5.97
C ILE A 176 -23.19 -7.21 -5.29
N GLY A 177 -23.43 -6.95 -4.00
CA GLY A 177 -24.50 -7.58 -3.24
C GLY A 177 -24.49 -7.21 -1.76
N SER A 178 -24.96 -8.14 -0.94
CA SER A 178 -24.95 -8.06 0.51
C SER A 178 -24.93 -9.46 1.13
N VAL A 179 -24.26 -9.62 2.27
CA VAL A 179 -24.22 -10.87 3.05
C VAL A 179 -25.10 -10.72 4.28
N PRO A 180 -26.06 -11.63 4.53
CA PRO A 180 -26.85 -11.62 5.76
C PRO A 180 -25.98 -12.01 6.96
N VAL A 181 -26.08 -11.27 8.06
CA VAL A 181 -25.32 -11.50 9.30
C VAL A 181 -26.26 -11.70 10.50
N PRO A 182 -25.86 -12.51 11.51
CA PRO A 182 -26.65 -12.69 12.74
C PRO A 182 -26.92 -11.37 13.45
N GLN A 183 -28.10 -11.21 14.07
CA GLN A 183 -28.43 -9.99 14.83
C GLN A 183 -27.92 -10.03 16.28
N ASN A 184 -27.58 -8.83 16.77
CA ASN A 184 -27.40 -8.37 18.17
C ASN A 184 -25.98 -8.32 18.71
N GLU A 185 -25.06 -9.16 18.23
CA GLU A 185 -23.62 -9.04 18.45
C GLU A 185 -22.92 -9.59 17.22
N TRP A 186 -21.96 -8.83 16.68
CA TRP A 186 -21.14 -9.27 15.56
C TRP A 186 -19.69 -9.39 16.03
N ASP A 187 -19.01 -10.41 15.54
CA ASP A 187 -17.56 -10.50 15.57
C ASP A 187 -17.05 -10.70 14.14
N SER A 188 -15.80 -10.34 13.90
CA SER A 188 -15.19 -10.38 12.57
C SER A 188 -15.20 -11.78 11.96
N CYS A 189 -14.97 -12.83 12.76
CA CYS A 189 -15.04 -14.20 12.28
C CYS A 189 -16.46 -14.58 11.86
N GLY A 190 -17.48 -14.30 12.68
CA GLY A 190 -18.87 -14.64 12.40
C GLY A 190 -19.37 -14.00 11.09
N VAL A 191 -19.02 -12.73 10.87
CA VAL A 191 -19.34 -12.02 9.63
C VAL A 191 -18.63 -12.64 8.42
N LEU A 192 -17.33 -12.94 8.54
CA LEU A 192 -16.55 -13.55 7.45
C LEU A 192 -16.97 -15.00 7.18
N LYS A 193 -17.37 -15.75 8.21
CA LYS A 193 -17.92 -17.10 8.09
C LYS A 193 -19.23 -17.11 7.30
N ALA A 194 -20.09 -16.11 7.49
CA ALA A 194 -21.33 -15.98 6.73
C ALA A 194 -21.07 -15.84 5.22
N TYR A 195 -19.99 -15.14 4.84
CA TYR A 195 -19.56 -15.04 3.44
C TYR A 195 -19.08 -16.38 2.88
N PHE A 196 -18.18 -17.08 3.58
CA PHE A 196 -17.63 -18.36 3.09
C PHE A 196 -18.62 -19.53 3.13
N ASN A 197 -19.68 -19.46 3.95
CA ASN A 197 -20.74 -20.47 3.94
C ASN A 197 -21.53 -20.51 2.61
N GLU A 198 -21.59 -19.40 1.88
CA GLU A 198 -22.21 -19.34 0.55
C GLU A 198 -21.20 -19.60 -0.58
N ALA A 199 -19.92 -19.29 -0.35
CA ALA A 199 -18.82 -19.46 -1.31
C ALA A 199 -18.14 -20.83 -1.18
N CYS A 200 -18.81 -21.88 -1.66
CA CYS A 200 -18.20 -23.21 -1.79
C CYS A 200 -17.35 -23.24 -3.08
N GLU A 201 -16.15 -22.64 -3.05
CA GLU A 201 -15.32 -22.47 -4.24
C GLU A 201 -14.16 -23.49 -4.31
N VAL A 202 -13.88 -23.94 -5.55
CA VAL A 202 -12.70 -24.75 -5.93
C VAL A 202 -11.42 -23.91 -5.88
N GLN A 203 -11.55 -22.59 -5.75
CA GLN A 203 -10.48 -21.61 -5.73
C GLN A 203 -10.38 -20.95 -4.36
N GLU A 204 -9.19 -20.48 -4.00
CA GLU A 204 -8.98 -19.65 -2.84
C GLU A 204 -9.45 -18.22 -3.12
N ALA A 205 -10.25 -17.66 -2.22
CA ALA A 205 -10.70 -16.28 -2.25
C ALA A 205 -10.19 -15.57 -0.99
N PHE A 206 -9.55 -14.42 -1.17
CA PHE A 206 -9.12 -13.56 -0.08
C PHE A 206 -10.04 -12.35 0.01
N VAL A 207 -10.63 -12.15 1.20
CA VAL A 207 -11.56 -11.06 1.47
C VAL A 207 -11.14 -10.26 2.70
N ALA A 208 -11.56 -9.00 2.75
CA ALA A 208 -11.39 -8.12 3.89
C ALA A 208 -12.75 -7.64 4.41
N LEU A 209 -12.95 -7.70 5.72
CA LEU A 209 -14.04 -7.03 6.40
C LEU A 209 -13.59 -5.62 6.78
N ALA A 210 -14.23 -4.59 6.23
CA ALA A 210 -14.02 -3.20 6.64
C ALA A 210 -14.95 -2.83 7.80
N VAL A 211 -14.43 -2.12 8.79
CA VAL A 211 -15.14 -1.68 9.99
C VAL A 211 -14.93 -0.19 10.19
N ASP A 212 -15.97 0.55 10.57
CA ASP A 212 -15.89 1.98 10.87
C ASP A 212 -15.49 2.29 12.32
N ASP A 213 -15.29 3.57 12.61
CA ASP A 213 -14.87 4.10 13.91
C ASP A 213 -15.90 3.89 15.03
N GLU A 214 -17.15 3.59 14.69
CA GLU A 214 -18.18 3.15 15.64
C GLU A 214 -18.16 1.63 15.90
N GLY A 215 -17.22 0.90 15.28
CA GLY A 215 -17.15 -0.55 15.38
C GLY A 215 -18.31 -1.23 14.67
N LYS A 216 -18.75 -0.71 13.51
CA LYS A 216 -19.78 -1.33 12.68
C LYS A 216 -19.20 -1.86 11.37
N PRO A 217 -19.64 -3.04 10.89
CA PRO A 217 -19.25 -3.57 9.60
C PRO A 217 -19.69 -2.66 8.46
N ARG A 218 -18.73 -2.13 7.70
CA ARG A 218 -18.95 -1.32 6.49
C ARG A 218 -19.20 -2.18 5.26
N GLY A 219 -18.64 -3.38 5.26
CA GLY A 219 -18.88 -4.40 4.25
C GLY A 219 -17.70 -5.35 4.10
N ILE A 220 -17.95 -6.41 3.34
CA ILE A 220 -16.93 -7.39 2.94
C ILE A 220 -16.44 -6.99 1.56
N ILE A 221 -15.13 -7.05 1.34
CA ILE A 221 -14.48 -6.67 0.11
C ILE A 221 -13.73 -7.89 -0.42
N GLU A 222 -14.09 -8.36 -1.61
CA GLU A 222 -13.32 -9.36 -2.35
C GLU A 222 -12.05 -8.69 -2.92
N ILE A 223 -10.89 -9.09 -2.38
CA ILE A 223 -9.59 -8.50 -2.72
C ILE A 223 -8.92 -9.29 -3.85
N ALA A 224 -8.87 -10.61 -3.72
CA ALA A 224 -8.20 -11.47 -4.67
C ALA A 224 -8.88 -12.84 -4.79
N LEU A 225 -8.78 -13.42 -5.99
CA LEU A 225 -9.13 -14.81 -6.27
C LEU A 225 -7.86 -15.50 -6.77
N GLY A 226 -7.41 -16.51 -6.03
CA GLY A 226 -6.19 -17.26 -6.27
C GLY A 226 -6.43 -18.54 -7.07
N GLY A 227 -5.40 -19.38 -7.07
CA GLY A 227 -5.47 -20.73 -7.61
C GLY A 227 -6.11 -21.70 -6.62
N ALA A 228 -5.90 -22.99 -6.84
CA ALA A 228 -6.34 -24.04 -5.89
C ALA A 228 -5.41 -24.21 -4.67
N ALA A 229 -4.29 -23.45 -4.60
CA ALA A 229 -3.20 -23.71 -3.65
C ALA A 229 -2.62 -22.48 -2.95
N SER A 230 -2.81 -21.27 -3.49
CA SER A 230 -2.43 -20.01 -2.85
C SER A 230 -3.13 -18.82 -3.49
N VAL A 231 -3.28 -17.74 -2.72
CA VAL A 231 -3.69 -16.41 -3.16
C VAL A 231 -2.67 -15.37 -2.72
N GLU A 232 -1.98 -14.75 -3.67
CA GLU A 232 -1.08 -13.62 -3.39
C GLU A 232 -1.90 -12.35 -3.22
N VAL A 233 -1.70 -11.63 -2.10
CA VAL A 233 -2.43 -10.39 -1.81
C VAL A 233 -1.48 -9.21 -1.92
N ASP A 234 -1.78 -8.30 -2.84
CA ASP A 234 -1.11 -7.01 -2.91
C ASP A 234 -1.65 -6.08 -1.80
N ASN A 235 -0.82 -5.77 -0.79
CA ASN A 235 -1.16 -4.85 0.30
C ASN A 235 -1.62 -3.48 -0.21
N ARG A 236 -1.09 -3.01 -1.35
CA ARG A 236 -1.56 -1.77 -1.96
C ARG A 236 -3.03 -1.84 -2.34
N ILE A 237 -3.47 -2.98 -2.87
CA ILE A 237 -4.87 -3.22 -3.26
C ILE A 237 -5.74 -3.32 -2.01
N LEU A 238 -5.32 -4.13 -1.04
CA LEU A 238 -6.01 -4.28 0.24
C LEU A 238 -6.23 -2.93 0.92
N PHE A 239 -5.17 -2.17 1.17
CA PHE A 239 -5.26 -0.90 1.88
C PHE A 239 -5.92 0.21 1.05
N ALA A 240 -5.77 0.23 -0.28
CA ALA A 240 -6.55 1.15 -1.11
C ALA A 240 -8.05 0.88 -1.02
N ALA A 241 -8.47 -0.39 -0.98
CA ALA A 241 -9.87 -0.77 -0.81
C ALA A 241 -10.40 -0.41 0.58
N LEU A 242 -9.64 -0.69 1.64
CA LEU A 242 -9.99 -0.31 3.02
C LEU A 242 -10.17 1.21 3.16
N LEU A 243 -9.23 1.99 2.60
CA LEU A 243 -9.31 3.45 2.59
C LEU A 243 -10.51 3.96 1.76
N ALA A 244 -10.87 3.28 0.67
CA ALA A 244 -12.03 3.63 -0.15
C ALA A 244 -13.37 3.34 0.56
N THR A 245 -13.40 2.40 1.50
CA THR A 245 -14.56 2.12 2.37
C THR A 245 -14.60 2.97 3.65
N GLU A 246 -13.60 3.82 3.86
CA GLU A 246 -13.41 4.60 5.09
C GLU A 246 -13.25 3.72 6.34
N ALA A 247 -12.54 2.60 6.20
CA ALA A 247 -12.29 1.68 7.30
C ALA A 247 -11.36 2.30 8.36
N SER A 248 -11.74 2.20 9.64
CA SER A 248 -10.89 2.48 10.80
C SER A 248 -10.24 1.20 11.34
N ALA A 249 -10.87 0.04 11.09
CA ALA A 249 -10.39 -1.27 11.45
C ALA A 249 -10.73 -2.30 10.36
N PHE A 250 -10.02 -3.43 10.34
CA PHE A 250 -10.31 -4.51 9.40
C PHE A 250 -9.94 -5.88 9.94
N ALA A 251 -10.60 -6.89 9.39
CA ALA A 251 -10.16 -8.28 9.47
C ALA A 251 -9.98 -8.84 8.06
N VAL A 252 -9.15 -9.87 7.92
CA VAL A 252 -9.00 -10.59 6.64
C VAL A 252 -9.39 -12.04 6.81
N ALA A 253 -9.81 -12.66 5.71
CA ALA A 253 -9.96 -14.09 5.66
C ALA A 253 -9.75 -14.67 4.27
N HIS A 254 -9.35 -15.93 4.24
CA HIS A 254 -9.37 -16.73 3.03
C HIS A 254 -9.88 -18.15 3.30
N ASN A 255 -10.30 -18.85 2.25
CA ASN A 255 -10.63 -20.27 2.32
C ASN A 255 -9.47 -21.15 1.84
N HIS A 256 -9.35 -22.35 2.41
CA HIS A 256 -8.48 -23.40 1.90
C HIS A 256 -9.31 -24.55 1.29
N PRO A 257 -9.38 -24.69 -0.04
CA PRO A 257 -9.99 -25.83 -0.71
C PRO A 257 -9.38 -27.18 -0.31
N SER A 258 -8.13 -27.17 0.16
CA SER A 258 -7.42 -28.35 0.68
C SER A 258 -8.05 -28.94 1.94
N GLY A 259 -8.86 -28.16 2.68
CA GLY A 259 -9.63 -28.64 3.82
C GLY A 259 -8.99 -28.42 5.20
N SER A 260 -7.83 -27.74 5.30
CA SER A 260 -7.20 -27.41 6.59
C SER A 260 -7.36 -25.93 6.95
N SER A 261 -7.83 -25.62 8.16
CA SER A 261 -7.90 -24.23 8.65
C SER A 261 -6.60 -23.74 9.33
N GLN A 262 -5.48 -24.47 9.18
CA GLN A 262 -4.20 -24.06 9.75
C GLN A 262 -3.48 -23.05 8.84
N LYS A 263 -2.90 -22.00 9.45
CA LYS A 263 -2.05 -21.03 8.76
C LYS A 263 -0.78 -21.71 8.25
N SER A 264 -0.51 -21.55 6.96
CA SER A 264 0.77 -21.85 6.34
C SER A 264 1.85 -20.84 6.79
N LYS A 265 3.10 -21.02 6.34
CA LYS A 265 4.16 -20.04 6.61
C LYS A 265 3.87 -18.72 5.90
N ASP A 266 3.43 -18.79 4.66
CA ASP A 266 3.10 -17.65 3.82
C ASP A 266 1.96 -16.84 4.45
N ASP A 267 0.95 -17.50 5.06
CA ASP A 267 -0.14 -16.83 5.78
C ASP A 267 0.37 -16.04 7.00
N ILE A 268 1.33 -16.60 7.74
CA ILE A 268 1.91 -15.96 8.93
C ILE A 268 2.76 -14.75 8.52
N GLU A 269 3.54 -14.89 7.45
CA GLU A 269 4.37 -13.80 6.91
C GLU A 269 3.48 -12.66 6.38
N GLN A 270 2.47 -13.01 5.59
CA GLN A 270 1.49 -12.05 5.08
C GLN A 270 0.72 -11.33 6.20
N GLU A 271 0.28 -12.06 7.23
CA GLU A 271 -0.39 -11.46 8.39
C GLU A 271 0.54 -10.49 9.14
N ALA A 272 1.82 -10.83 9.29
CA ALA A 272 2.80 -9.96 9.94
C ALA A 272 3.06 -8.67 9.14
N GLU A 273 3.14 -8.76 7.80
CA GLU A 273 3.27 -7.60 6.93
C GLU A 273 2.03 -6.70 6.97
N GLN A 274 0.84 -7.30 6.88
CA GLN A 274 -0.43 -6.59 6.98
C GLN A 274 -0.58 -5.91 8.34
N THR A 275 -0.14 -6.54 9.43
CA THR A 275 -0.13 -5.94 10.77
C THR A 275 0.78 -4.71 10.82
N ARG A 276 1.99 -4.78 10.25
CA ARG A 276 2.91 -3.62 10.20
C ARG A 276 2.34 -2.48 9.36
N ALA A 277 1.77 -2.80 8.20
CA ALA A 277 1.12 -1.83 7.33
C ALA A 277 -0.09 -1.16 8.02
N ALA A 278 -0.90 -1.94 8.73
CA ALA A 278 -2.03 -1.47 9.52
C ALA A 278 -1.60 -0.48 10.61
N ILE A 279 -0.55 -0.82 11.38
CA ILE A 279 0.06 0.06 12.38
C ILE A 279 0.54 1.36 11.74
N LEU A 280 1.27 1.28 10.62
CA LEU A 280 1.78 2.48 9.94
C LEU A 280 0.63 3.40 9.51
N LEU A 281 -0.45 2.85 8.98
CA LEU A 281 -1.61 3.64 8.56
C LEU A 281 -2.55 4.00 9.71
N GLY A 282 -2.35 3.49 10.93
CA GLY A 282 -3.29 3.68 12.03
C GLY A 282 -4.69 3.16 11.69
N ILE A 283 -4.75 1.95 11.13
CA ILE A 283 -5.99 1.19 10.90
C ILE A 283 -5.86 -0.07 11.78
N ASP A 284 -6.84 -0.35 12.62
CA ASP A 284 -6.74 -1.47 13.56
C ASP A 284 -6.91 -2.81 12.83
N PHE A 285 -6.02 -3.76 13.12
CA PHE A 285 -6.11 -5.11 12.57
C PHE A 285 -6.74 -6.07 13.58
N LEU A 286 -7.96 -6.51 13.29
CA LEU A 286 -8.80 -7.32 14.19
C LEU A 286 -8.44 -8.82 14.14
N GLY A 287 -7.82 -9.27 13.05
CA GLY A 287 -7.35 -10.65 12.90
C GLY A 287 -7.37 -11.17 11.47
N SER A 288 -6.72 -12.32 11.29
CA SER A 288 -6.71 -13.11 10.05
C SER A 288 -7.31 -14.50 10.28
N TYR A 289 -8.35 -14.82 9.51
CA TYR A 289 -9.10 -16.08 9.63
C TYR A 289 -8.97 -16.97 8.40
N ILE A 290 -8.97 -18.29 8.63
CA ILE A 290 -8.96 -19.30 7.58
C ILE A 290 -10.19 -20.18 7.74
N PHE A 291 -10.92 -20.36 6.65
CA PHE A 291 -12.11 -21.23 6.59
C PHE A 291 -11.87 -22.44 5.69
N ALA A 292 -12.19 -23.65 6.17
CA ALA A 292 -12.00 -24.86 5.39
C ALA A 292 -13.03 -25.93 5.76
N ASN A 293 -13.87 -26.38 4.81
CA ASN A 293 -14.84 -27.47 5.01
C ASN A 293 -15.70 -27.37 6.29
N GLY A 294 -16.11 -26.17 6.69
CA GLY A 294 -16.90 -25.93 7.91
C GLY A 294 -16.08 -25.76 9.19
N GLU A 295 -14.76 -25.97 9.12
CA GLU A 295 -13.79 -25.63 10.16
C GLU A 295 -13.26 -24.20 9.98
N SER A 296 -12.77 -23.61 11.07
CA SER A 296 -12.14 -22.29 11.07
C SER A 296 -11.15 -22.13 12.22
N ASN A 297 -10.17 -21.24 12.06
CA ASN A 297 -9.20 -20.90 13.12
C ASN A 297 -9.70 -19.83 14.13
N CYS A 298 -10.99 -19.50 14.15
CA CYS A 298 -11.52 -18.37 14.92
C CYS A 298 -11.43 -18.48 16.45
N GLU A 299 -11.22 -19.68 16.99
CA GLU A 299 -11.24 -19.96 18.44
C GLU A 299 -9.84 -20.17 19.03
N LYS A 300 -8.78 -19.59 18.44
CA LYS A 300 -7.39 -19.72 18.94
C LYS A 300 -6.74 -18.39 19.26
#